data_AF-A0A7S2K3G9-F1
#
_entry.id   AF-A0A7S2K3G9-F1
#
_cell.length_a   1.000
_cell.length_b   1.000
_cell.length_c   1.000
_cell.angle_alpha   90.00
_cell.angle_beta   90.00
_cell.angle_gamma   90.00
#
_symmetry.space_group_name_H-M   'P 1'
#
loop_
_entity.id
_entity.type
_entity.pdbx_description
1 polymer ?
#
loop_
_entity_poly.entity_id
_entity_poly.type
_entity_poly.pdbx_seq_one_letter_code
_entity_poly.pdbx_strand_id
1 'polypeptide(L)'
;DLGLCGRVLVAPEGINGTVQGSSEALAAYQAAVDSALGVNAGRPPIDWKRSEAGARALFPDFAVKEVPELVGFGLHGRRSAGGLVDRPLDVQAEAGVRLAPQDFHRLLGETPQESLRVIDVRNTFEYEVGHFDGATDPGMSHTAQWPRFVEGSLEELRGKRVMLYC
;
A
#
# COMPACT_ATOMS: atom_id res chain seq x y z
N ASP A 1 -14.70 -0.64 25.36
CA ASP A 1 -13.33 -1.06 25.06
C ASP A 1 -13.40 -2.43 24.38
N LEU A 2 -12.70 -2.64 23.27
CA LEU A 2 -12.78 -3.86 22.44
C LEU A 2 -11.58 -4.81 22.66
N GLY A 3 -10.58 -4.41 23.48
CA GLY A 3 -9.41 -5.24 23.73
C GLY A 3 -8.54 -5.51 22.49
N LEU A 4 -8.59 -4.62 21.50
CA LEU A 4 -7.78 -4.72 20.29
C LEU A 4 -6.33 -4.34 20.57
N CYS A 5 -5.43 -4.87 19.75
CA CYS A 5 -4.06 -4.37 19.58
C CYS A 5 -3.84 -4.03 18.10
N GLY A 6 -2.93 -3.12 17.77
CA GLY A 6 -2.73 -2.71 16.38
C GLY A 6 -2.26 -1.28 16.19
N ARG A 7 -2.17 -0.90 14.92
CA ARG A 7 -1.82 0.45 14.49
C ARG A 7 -2.84 0.94 13.48
N VAL A 8 -3.40 2.11 13.73
CA VAL A 8 -4.30 2.82 12.81
C VAL A 8 -3.70 4.19 12.52
N LEU A 9 -3.59 4.51 11.25
CA LEU A 9 -3.14 5.80 10.73
C LEU A 9 -4.34 6.53 10.15
N VAL A 10 -4.47 7.81 10.47
CA VAL A 10 -5.47 8.71 9.92
C VAL A 10 -4.75 9.89 9.29
N ALA A 11 -5.14 10.22 8.06
CA ALA A 11 -4.60 11.34 7.30
C ALA A 11 -5.74 12.03 6.54
N PRO A 12 -5.53 13.22 5.96
CA PRO A 12 -6.53 13.87 5.10
C PRO A 12 -7.00 13.00 3.93
N GLU A 13 -6.15 12.07 3.46
CA GLU A 13 -6.46 11.13 2.37
C GLU A 13 -7.22 9.86 2.81
N GLY A 14 -7.40 9.63 4.12
CA GLY A 14 -8.24 8.53 4.63
C GLY A 14 -7.71 7.83 5.87
N ILE A 15 -7.85 6.49 5.88
CA ILE A 15 -7.45 5.60 6.98
C ILE A 15 -6.69 4.39 6.44
N ASN A 16 -5.65 3.97 7.17
CA ASN A 16 -4.93 2.72 6.93
C ASN A 16 -4.62 2.08 8.29
N GLY A 17 -4.75 0.77 8.43
CA GLY A 17 -4.35 0.14 9.67
C GLY A 17 -4.36 -1.37 9.62
N THR A 18 -3.73 -1.95 10.65
CA THR A 18 -3.81 -3.36 10.96
C THR A 18 -4.18 -3.49 12.43
N VAL A 19 -5.24 -4.26 12.69
CA VAL A 19 -5.75 -4.51 14.04
C VAL A 19 -5.89 -6.01 14.26
N GLN A 20 -5.64 -6.43 15.49
CA GLN A 20 -5.73 -7.81 15.96
C GLN A 20 -6.69 -7.86 17.15
N GLY A 21 -7.53 -8.89 17.18
CA GLY A 21 -8.48 -9.16 18.25
C GLY A 21 -9.27 -10.43 17.97
N SER A 22 -10.25 -10.74 18.81
CA SER A 22 -11.20 -11.81 18.52
C SER A 22 -12.08 -11.46 17.32
N SER A 23 -12.68 -12.46 16.70
CA SER A 23 -13.61 -12.27 15.57
C SER A 23 -14.75 -11.30 15.91
N GLU A 24 -15.27 -11.36 17.14
CA GLU A 24 -16.34 -10.48 17.62
C GLU A 24 -15.85 -9.04 17.79
N ALA A 25 -14.65 -8.86 18.37
CA ALA A 25 -14.05 -7.54 18.54
C ALA A 25 -13.72 -6.88 17.18
N LEU A 26 -13.20 -7.65 16.22
CA LEU A 26 -12.93 -7.18 14.86
C LEU A 26 -14.21 -6.82 14.11
N ALA A 27 -15.28 -7.60 14.25
CA ALA A 27 -16.58 -7.27 13.65
C ALA A 27 -17.17 -5.99 14.24
N ALA A 28 -17.09 -5.80 15.57
CA ALA A 28 -17.53 -4.57 16.23
C ALA A 28 -16.71 -3.35 15.79
N TYR A 29 -15.39 -3.50 15.67
CA TYR A 29 -14.50 -2.46 15.15
C TYR A 29 -14.85 -2.07 13.71
N GLN A 30 -14.99 -3.06 12.83
CA GLN A 30 -15.36 -2.84 11.44
C GLN A 30 -16.70 -2.07 11.33
N ALA A 31 -17.74 -2.50 12.05
CA ALA A 31 -19.03 -1.83 12.04
C ALA A 31 -18.94 -0.38 12.54
N ALA A 32 -18.15 -0.12 13.58
CA ALA A 32 -17.93 1.22 14.11
C ALA A 32 -17.20 2.12 13.11
N VAL A 33 -16.14 1.62 12.47
CA VAL A 33 -15.37 2.37 11.46
C VAL A 33 -16.22 2.63 10.21
N ASP A 34 -16.90 1.61 9.68
CA ASP A 34 -17.80 1.75 8.52
C ASP A 34 -18.90 2.79 8.79
N SER A 35 -19.46 2.81 10.01
CA SER A 35 -20.42 3.83 10.43
C SER A 35 -19.78 5.22 10.51
N ALA A 36 -18.62 5.34 11.13
CA ALA A 36 -17.94 6.63 11.32
C ALA A 36 -17.50 7.26 9.99
N LEU A 37 -17.08 6.43 9.02
CA LEU A 37 -16.68 6.89 7.69
C LEU A 37 -17.86 7.03 6.73
N GLY A 38 -19.09 6.71 7.16
CA GLY A 38 -20.28 6.84 6.32
C GLY A 38 -20.36 5.81 5.19
N VAL A 39 -19.66 4.68 5.29
CA VAL A 39 -19.76 3.56 4.34
C VAL A 39 -21.22 3.07 4.29
N ASN A 40 -21.86 2.97 5.45
CA ASN A 40 -23.29 2.63 5.56
C ASN A 40 -24.23 3.68 4.92
N ALA A 41 -23.71 4.87 4.61
CA ALA A 41 -24.43 5.96 3.95
C ALA A 41 -24.02 6.12 2.47
N GLY A 42 -23.38 5.11 1.88
CA GLY A 42 -23.06 5.07 0.44
C GLY A 42 -21.68 5.62 0.07
N ARG A 43 -20.80 5.90 1.05
CA ARG A 43 -19.38 6.14 0.75
C ARG A 43 -18.68 4.84 0.33
N PRO A 44 -17.58 4.92 -0.44
CA PRO A 44 -16.85 3.73 -0.88
C PRO A 44 -16.48 2.81 0.29
N PRO A 45 -16.63 1.48 0.14
CA PRO A 45 -16.33 0.54 1.21
C PRO A 45 -14.82 0.46 1.48
N ILE A 46 -14.48 0.09 2.71
CA ILE A 46 -13.11 -0.29 3.07
C ILE A 46 -12.88 -1.74 2.62
N ASP A 47 -11.71 -2.00 2.03
CA ASP A 47 -11.25 -3.34 1.70
C ASP A 47 -10.71 -4.06 2.96
N TRP A 48 -11.63 -4.61 3.75
CA TRP A 48 -11.32 -5.34 4.97
C TRP A 48 -10.72 -6.71 4.67
N LYS A 49 -9.39 -6.81 4.75
CA LYS A 49 -8.65 -8.08 4.61
C LYS A 49 -8.48 -8.77 5.95
N ARG A 50 -8.65 -10.09 5.98
CA ARG A 50 -8.52 -10.91 7.20
C ARG A 50 -7.49 -12.01 7.00
N SER A 51 -6.71 -12.25 8.03
CA SER A 51 -5.80 -13.38 8.15
C SER A 51 -5.86 -13.92 9.57
N GLU A 52 -5.62 -15.22 9.72
CA GLU A 52 -5.48 -15.84 11.02
C GLU A 52 -4.05 -15.64 11.53
N ALA A 53 -3.94 -15.34 12.83
CA ALA A 53 -2.66 -15.29 13.53
C ALA A 53 -2.69 -16.30 14.68
N GLY A 54 -1.52 -16.83 15.04
CA GLY A 54 -1.40 -17.69 16.22
C GLY A 54 -1.76 -16.96 17.52
N ALA A 55 -1.74 -17.68 18.65
CA ALA A 55 -2.15 -17.15 19.96
C ALA A 55 -1.31 -15.95 20.47
N ARG A 56 -0.17 -15.65 19.83
CA ARG A 56 0.71 -14.54 20.21
C ARG A 56 0.18 -13.21 19.64
N ALA A 57 0.13 -12.19 20.49
CA ALA A 57 -0.10 -10.83 20.04
C ALA A 57 1.05 -10.35 19.14
N LEU A 58 0.72 -9.86 17.94
CA LEU A 58 1.67 -9.30 16.97
C LEU A 58 1.98 -7.83 17.29
N PHE A 59 1.06 -7.15 17.99
CA PHE A 59 1.20 -5.78 18.43
C PHE A 59 1.16 -5.74 19.98
N PRO A 60 2.02 -4.94 20.62
CA PRO A 60 2.06 -4.86 22.08
C PRO A 60 0.87 -4.09 22.69
N ASP A 61 0.26 -3.22 21.89
CA ASP A 61 -0.80 -2.29 22.30
C ASP A 61 -1.62 -1.83 21.07
N PHE A 62 -2.64 -1.02 21.31
CA PHE A 62 -3.42 -0.34 20.29
C PHE A 62 -3.06 1.14 20.24
N ALA A 63 -2.77 1.66 19.05
CA ALA A 63 -2.51 3.08 18.85
C ALA A 63 -3.14 3.60 17.56
N VAL A 64 -3.73 4.79 17.67
CA VAL A 64 -4.19 5.60 16.54
C VAL A 64 -3.26 6.80 16.40
N LYS A 65 -2.77 7.07 15.19
CA LYS A 65 -1.88 8.20 14.92
C LYS A 65 -2.43 9.03 13.76
N GLU A 66 -2.45 10.33 13.97
CA GLU A 66 -2.61 11.29 12.88
C GLU A 66 -1.26 11.45 12.16
N VAL A 67 -1.27 11.35 10.84
CA VAL A 67 -0.10 11.41 9.98
C VAL A 67 -0.39 12.27 8.74
N PRO A 68 0.63 12.87 8.11
CA PRO A 68 0.44 13.65 6.89
C PRO A 68 0.09 12.79 5.66
N GLU A 69 0.65 11.58 5.57
CA GLU A 69 0.42 10.59 4.51
C GLU A 69 0.19 9.22 5.15
N LEU A 70 -0.79 8.44 4.68
CA LEU A 70 -1.06 7.09 5.19
C LEU A 70 0.09 6.14 4.87
N VAL A 71 0.72 6.34 3.71
CA VAL A 71 1.98 5.70 3.31
C VAL A 71 2.95 6.82 3.02
N GLY A 72 3.99 6.95 3.86
CA GLY A 72 4.95 8.05 3.79
C GLY A 72 5.89 7.96 2.60
N PHE A 73 5.39 8.24 1.40
CA PHE A 73 6.20 8.39 0.19
C PHE A 73 6.93 9.74 0.16
N GLY A 74 6.51 10.70 0.99
CA GLY A 74 7.15 12.01 1.09
C GLY A 74 6.99 12.78 -0.22
N LEU A 75 5.77 12.70 -0.78
CA LEU A 75 5.41 13.35 -2.03
C LEU A 75 4.85 14.75 -1.79
N HIS A 76 4.23 14.99 -0.64
CA HIS A 76 3.67 16.31 -0.36
C HIS A 76 4.76 17.40 -0.35
N GLY A 77 4.57 18.45 -1.15
CA GLY A 77 5.54 19.53 -1.35
C GLY A 77 6.74 19.17 -2.25
N ARG A 78 6.80 17.94 -2.79
CA ARG A 78 7.88 17.52 -3.70
C ARG A 78 7.60 17.98 -5.13
N ARG A 79 8.63 18.51 -5.81
CA ARG A 79 8.62 18.66 -7.26
C ARG A 79 9.09 17.37 -7.93
N SER A 80 8.33 16.89 -8.89
CA SER A 80 8.65 15.76 -9.77
C SER A 80 8.67 16.19 -11.24
N ALA A 81 8.95 15.26 -12.14
CA ALA A 81 8.81 15.49 -13.59
C ALA A 81 7.38 15.93 -14.01
N GLY A 82 6.36 15.57 -13.23
CA GLY A 82 4.96 15.97 -13.45
C GLY A 82 4.57 17.30 -12.80
N GLY A 83 5.49 17.98 -12.11
CA GLY A 83 5.22 19.23 -11.39
C GLY A 83 5.28 19.09 -9.87
N LEU A 84 4.81 20.11 -9.16
CA LEU A 84 4.72 20.15 -7.70
C LEU A 84 3.51 19.33 -7.23
N VAL A 85 3.71 18.42 -6.28
CA VAL A 85 2.63 17.70 -5.59
C VAL A 85 2.23 18.50 -4.35
N ASP A 86 1.32 19.46 -4.49
CA ASP A 86 0.87 20.36 -3.42
C ASP A 86 -0.44 19.90 -2.75
N ARG A 87 -1.01 18.79 -3.21
CA ARG A 87 -2.22 18.15 -2.68
C ARG A 87 -2.02 16.65 -2.47
N PRO A 88 -2.83 16.00 -1.63
CA PRO A 88 -2.93 14.54 -1.62
C PRO A 88 -3.27 13.99 -3.01
N LEU A 89 -2.70 12.83 -3.34
CA LEU A 89 -2.98 12.15 -4.60
C LEU A 89 -4.35 11.48 -4.54
N ASP A 90 -5.15 11.65 -5.59
CA ASP A 90 -6.38 10.90 -5.77
C ASP A 90 -6.03 9.55 -6.39
N VAL A 91 -5.84 8.54 -5.54
CA VAL A 91 -5.49 7.18 -5.98
C VAL A 91 -6.57 6.50 -6.83
N GLN A 92 -7.79 7.04 -6.92
CA GLN A 92 -8.82 6.51 -7.82
C GLN A 92 -8.66 7.08 -9.23
N ALA A 93 -8.28 8.35 -9.33
CA ALA A 93 -8.10 9.04 -10.61
C ALA A 93 -6.67 8.95 -11.17
N GLU A 94 -5.66 8.82 -10.32
CA GLU A 94 -4.24 8.98 -10.66
C GLU A 94 -3.44 7.66 -10.60
N ALA A 95 -4.07 6.55 -10.19
CA ALA A 95 -3.41 5.25 -10.15
C ALA A 95 -3.28 4.60 -11.53
N GLY A 96 -2.33 3.67 -11.63
CA GLY A 96 -2.24 2.75 -12.77
C GLY A 96 -3.37 1.72 -12.79
N VAL A 97 -3.32 0.81 -13.77
CA VAL A 97 -4.32 -0.26 -13.91
C VAL A 97 -4.15 -1.28 -12.78
N ARG A 98 -5.21 -1.49 -11.98
CA ARG A 98 -5.25 -2.57 -10.99
C ARG A 98 -5.45 -3.92 -11.68
N LEU A 99 -4.58 -4.88 -11.35
CA LEU A 99 -4.63 -6.24 -11.88
C LEU A 99 -5.13 -7.22 -10.81
N ALA A 100 -6.00 -8.14 -11.20
CA ALA A 100 -6.29 -9.30 -10.39
C ALA A 100 -5.08 -10.26 -10.34
N PRO A 101 -4.94 -11.11 -9.31
CA PRO A 101 -3.79 -12.02 -9.18
C PRO A 101 -3.55 -12.89 -10.43
N GLN A 102 -4.61 -13.42 -11.05
CA GLN A 102 -4.50 -14.25 -12.25
C GLN A 102 -4.01 -13.44 -13.46
N ASP A 103 -4.44 -12.19 -13.59
CA ASP A 103 -3.99 -11.30 -14.67
C ASP A 103 -2.54 -10.89 -14.47
N PHE A 104 -2.13 -10.63 -13.23
CA PHE A 104 -0.74 -10.35 -12.88
C PHE A 104 0.16 -11.55 -13.24
N HIS A 105 -0.23 -12.76 -12.82
CA HIS A 105 0.52 -13.97 -13.14
C HIS A 105 0.58 -14.25 -14.65
N ARG A 106 -0.54 -14.07 -15.37
CA ARG A 106 -0.59 -14.21 -16.82
C ARG A 106 0.34 -13.23 -17.52
N LEU A 107 0.27 -11.93 -17.17
CA LEU A 107 1.12 -10.90 -17.77
C LEU A 107 2.60 -11.11 -17.47
N LEU A 108 2.94 -11.65 -16.29
CA LEU A 108 4.31 -12.03 -15.93
C LEU A 108 4.88 -13.10 -16.86
N GLY A 109 4.05 -14.07 -17.28
CA GLY A 109 4.47 -15.14 -18.19
C GLY A 109 4.39 -14.80 -19.68
N GLU A 110 3.43 -13.96 -20.09
CA GLU A 110 3.16 -13.66 -21.50
C GLU A 110 3.91 -12.42 -22.02
N THR A 111 4.33 -11.49 -21.14
CA THR A 111 5.04 -10.29 -21.58
C THR A 111 6.52 -10.61 -21.80
N PRO A 112 7.11 -10.28 -22.97
CA PRO A 112 8.55 -10.46 -23.20
C PRO A 112 9.41 -9.74 -22.16
N GLN A 113 10.44 -10.42 -21.65
CA GLN A 113 11.27 -9.98 -20.52
C GLN A 113 11.97 -8.63 -20.78
N GLU A 114 12.38 -8.37 -22.03
CA GLU A 114 12.99 -7.10 -22.45
C GLU A 114 12.01 -5.92 -22.37
N SER A 115 10.71 -6.20 -22.44
CA SER A 115 9.62 -5.22 -22.43
C SER A 115 8.88 -5.16 -21.09
N LEU A 116 9.25 -6.02 -20.13
CA LEU A 116 8.63 -6.11 -18.81
C LEU A 116 9.58 -5.59 -17.72
N ARG A 117 9.06 -4.79 -16.80
CA ARG A 117 9.68 -4.47 -15.51
C ARG A 117 8.70 -4.77 -14.39
N VAL A 118 9.09 -5.68 -13.51
CA VAL A 118 8.37 -5.97 -12.27
C VAL A 118 9.14 -5.32 -11.15
N ILE A 119 8.51 -4.45 -10.37
CA ILE A 119 9.17 -3.68 -9.32
C ILE A 119 8.47 -3.97 -8.01
N ASP A 120 9.24 -4.45 -7.04
CA ASP A 120 8.79 -4.60 -5.66
C ASP A 120 8.89 -3.25 -4.97
N VAL A 121 7.75 -2.66 -4.57
CA VAL A 121 7.75 -1.33 -3.94
C VAL A 121 7.89 -1.38 -2.41
N ARG A 122 8.15 -2.56 -1.86
CA ARG A 122 8.48 -2.75 -0.43
C ARG A 122 9.91 -2.35 -0.12
N ASN A 123 10.27 -2.44 1.16
CA ASN A 123 11.65 -2.24 1.58
C ASN A 123 12.50 -3.48 1.28
N THR A 124 13.82 -3.30 1.11
CA THR A 124 14.78 -4.37 0.79
C THR A 124 14.68 -5.55 1.76
N PHE A 125 14.41 -5.31 3.05
CA PHE A 125 14.20 -6.41 4.01
C PHE A 125 13.06 -7.36 3.59
N GLU A 126 11.94 -6.82 3.11
CA GLU A 126 10.77 -7.61 2.70
C GLU A 126 11.01 -8.32 1.36
N TYR A 127 11.77 -7.69 0.46
CA TYR A 127 12.25 -8.29 -0.78
C TYR A 127 13.12 -9.53 -0.51
N GLU A 128 14.08 -9.42 0.43
CA GLU A 128 15.00 -10.51 0.81
C GLU A 128 14.28 -11.69 1.48
N VAL A 129 13.15 -11.45 2.17
CA VAL A 129 12.31 -12.53 2.72
C VAL A 129 11.67 -13.36 1.59
N GLY A 130 11.34 -12.72 0.47
CA GLY A 130 10.81 -13.38 -0.71
C GLY A 130 10.18 -12.38 -1.68
N HIS A 131 10.35 -12.63 -2.97
CA HIS A 131 9.90 -11.76 -4.07
C HIS A 131 9.52 -12.61 -5.29
N PHE A 132 8.83 -11.99 -6.27
CA PHE A 132 8.61 -12.64 -7.56
C PHE A 132 9.91 -12.74 -8.36
N ASP A 133 10.11 -13.87 -9.05
CA ASP A 133 11.29 -14.07 -9.90
C ASP A 133 11.45 -12.92 -10.92
N GLY A 134 12.66 -12.36 -10.98
CA GLY A 134 12.99 -11.24 -11.87
C GLY A 134 12.46 -9.88 -11.42
N ALA A 135 11.86 -9.77 -10.23
CA ALA A 135 11.48 -8.47 -9.66
C ALA A 135 12.72 -7.63 -9.30
N THR A 136 12.68 -6.35 -9.67
CA THR A 136 13.67 -5.35 -9.27
C THR A 136 13.43 -4.95 -7.81
N ASP A 137 14.48 -5.03 -6.98
CA ASP A 137 14.56 -4.33 -5.69
C ASP A 137 14.99 -2.87 -5.93
N PRO A 138 14.18 -1.87 -5.55
CA PRO A 138 14.54 -0.46 -5.57
C PRO A 138 15.66 -0.06 -4.60
N GLY A 139 16.06 -0.95 -3.68
CA GLY A 139 17.10 -0.69 -2.68
C GLY A 139 16.61 0.23 -1.56
N MET A 140 15.31 0.20 -1.24
CA MET A 140 14.69 1.10 -0.28
C MET A 140 14.77 0.54 1.15
N SER A 141 15.30 1.34 2.08
CA SER A 141 15.15 1.06 3.51
C SER A 141 13.84 1.61 4.08
N HIS A 142 13.22 2.57 3.39
CA HIS A 142 11.95 3.17 3.75
C HIS A 142 11.24 3.76 2.52
N THR A 143 9.91 3.75 2.52
CA THR A 143 9.07 4.13 1.38
C THR A 143 9.32 5.55 0.85
N ALA A 144 9.73 6.50 1.70
CA ALA A 144 10.07 7.87 1.26
C ALA A 144 11.28 7.96 0.28
N GLN A 145 12.01 6.86 0.07
CA GLN A 145 13.08 6.76 -0.94
C GLN A 145 12.54 6.43 -2.34
N TRP A 146 11.28 6.01 -2.46
CA TRP A 146 10.67 5.65 -3.74
C TRP A 146 10.79 6.72 -4.84
N PRO A 147 10.56 8.03 -4.56
CA PRO A 147 10.68 9.03 -5.61
C PRO A 147 12.08 9.08 -6.24
N ARG A 148 13.13 8.86 -5.44
CA ARG A 148 14.52 8.83 -5.91
C ARG A 148 14.75 7.66 -6.87
N PHE A 149 14.22 6.48 -6.55
CA PHE A 149 14.31 5.31 -7.43
C PHE A 149 13.61 5.57 -8.76
N VAL A 150 12.38 6.11 -8.72
CA VAL A 150 11.61 6.41 -9.93
C VAL A 150 12.38 7.39 -10.82
N GLU A 151 12.84 8.52 -10.26
CA GLU A 151 13.60 9.56 -10.98
C GLU A 151 14.85 8.99 -11.67
N GLY A 152 15.58 8.11 -10.99
CA GLY A 152 16.78 7.45 -11.55
C GLY A 152 16.47 6.39 -12.62
N SER A 153 15.24 5.89 -12.69
CA SER A 153 14.85 4.76 -13.55
C SER A 153 14.00 5.16 -14.75
N LEU A 154 13.55 6.42 -14.85
CA LEU A 154 12.57 6.86 -15.85
C LEU A 154 12.96 6.53 -17.29
N GLU A 155 14.24 6.69 -17.65
CA GLU A 155 14.72 6.39 -19.00
C GLU A 155 14.65 4.88 -19.29
N GLU A 156 15.07 4.05 -18.33
CA GLU A 156 15.07 2.59 -18.46
C GLU A 156 13.64 2.02 -18.53
N LEU A 157 12.68 2.65 -17.84
CA LEU A 157 11.28 2.24 -17.80
C LEU A 157 10.49 2.68 -19.03
N ARG A 158 11.01 3.63 -19.82
CA ARG A 158 10.28 4.20 -20.96
C ARG A 158 9.97 3.13 -22.01
N GLY A 159 8.69 3.05 -22.39
CA GLY A 159 8.22 2.10 -23.40
C GLY A 159 8.06 0.66 -22.91
N LYS A 160 8.40 0.37 -21.64
CA LYS A 160 8.18 -0.94 -21.02
C LYS A 160 6.83 -1.01 -20.32
N ARG A 161 6.31 -2.22 -20.18
CA ARG A 161 5.24 -2.51 -19.24
C ARG A 161 5.83 -2.57 -17.83
N VAL A 162 5.37 -1.67 -16.98
CA VAL A 162 5.79 -1.62 -15.57
C VAL A 162 4.68 -2.23 -14.71
N MET A 163 5.01 -3.26 -13.97
CA MET A 163 4.14 -3.94 -13.01
C MET A 163 4.70 -3.71 -11.60
N LEU A 164 3.88 -3.15 -10.72
CA LEU A 164 4.26 -2.84 -9.34
C LEU A 164 3.53 -3.79 -8.39
N TYR A 165 4.18 -4.22 -7.31
CA TYR A 165 3.53 -4.93 -6.22
C TYR A 165 4.15 -4.57 -4.88
N CYS A 166 3.39 -4.77 -3.81
CA CYS A 166 3.84 -4.68 -2.43
C CYS A 166 3.26 -5.80 -1.59
#